data_AF-I3VVD5-F1
#
_entry.id   AF-I3VVD5-F1
#
_cell.length_a   1.000
_cell.length_b   1.000
_cell.length_c   1.000
_cell.angle_alpha   90.00
_cell.angle_beta   90.00
_cell.angle_gamma   90.00
#
_symmetry.space_group_name_H-M   'P 1'
#
loop_
_entity.id
_entity.type
_entity.pdbx_description
1 polymer ?
#
loop_
_entity_poly.entity_id
_entity_poly.type
_entity_poly.pdbx_seq_one_letter_code
_entity_poly.pdbx_strand_id
1 'polypeptide(L)'
;MYTIFEEYRLIDTLESYFDKKLTSLLDMLYKNDTDIYYSGDFDPEGLQIAQRLFKRYPDRFHFWRYDVEDYIKALSDKTLFESRLKMIDKIDTVQLKPLTDKMRLLRKTGYQELIVDDIIKDVLAII
;
A
#
# COMPACT_ATOMS: atom_id res chain seq x y z
N MET A 1 -12.10 -27.12 -27.15
CA MET A 1 -12.64 -26.30 -26.04
C MET A 1 -11.69 -26.43 -24.84
N TYR A 2 -10.46 -25.94 -24.97
CA TYR A 2 -9.38 -26.13 -23.99
C TYR A 2 -8.54 -24.86 -23.75
N THR A 3 -9.00 -23.69 -24.21
CA THR A 3 -8.06 -22.59 -24.46
C THR A 3 -8.23 -21.39 -23.53
N ILE A 4 -9.36 -21.27 -22.82
CA ILE A 4 -9.62 -20.08 -21.99
C ILE A 4 -9.33 -20.36 -20.50
N PHE A 5 -9.77 -21.52 -19.98
CA PHE A 5 -9.65 -21.82 -18.54
C PHE A 5 -8.22 -22.07 -18.04
N GLU A 6 -7.34 -22.62 -18.89
CA GLU A 6 -5.92 -22.84 -18.57
C GLU A 6 -5.13 -21.53 -18.56
N GLU A 7 -5.43 -20.60 -19.47
CA GLU A 7 -4.79 -19.27 -19.53
C GLU A 7 -5.07 -18.44 -18.26
N TYR A 8 -6.33 -18.40 -17.79
CA TYR A 8 -6.66 -17.70 -16.53
C TYR A 8 -5.94 -18.32 -15.32
N ARG A 9 -5.85 -19.66 -15.25
CA ARG A 9 -5.08 -20.33 -14.18
C ARG A 9 -3.59 -20.00 -14.24
N LEU A 10 -3.02 -19.88 -15.44
CA LEU A 10 -1.62 -19.50 -15.63
C LEU A 10 -1.37 -18.06 -15.17
N ILE A 11 -2.28 -17.13 -15.48
CA ILE A 11 -2.21 -15.73 -15.03
C ILE A 11 -2.28 -15.64 -13.49
N ASP A 12 -3.26 -16.28 -12.86
CA ASP A 12 -3.40 -16.31 -11.39
C ASP A 12 -2.15 -16.91 -10.72
N THR A 13 -1.59 -17.96 -11.34
CA THR A 13 -0.38 -18.61 -10.84
C THR A 13 0.83 -17.69 -10.96
N LEU A 14 1.00 -17.01 -12.10
CA LEU A 14 2.11 -16.08 -12.35
C LEU A 14 2.05 -14.86 -11.43
N GLU A 15 0.87 -14.28 -11.20
CA GLU A 15 0.67 -13.21 -10.22
C GLU A 15 1.04 -13.68 -8.81
N SER A 16 0.57 -14.87 -8.39
CA SER A 16 0.94 -15.47 -7.11
C SER A 16 2.46 -15.70 -6.97
N TYR A 17 3.14 -16.09 -8.05
CA TYR A 17 4.59 -16.25 -8.06
C TYR A 17 5.33 -14.91 -7.94
N PHE A 18 4.80 -13.85 -8.55
CA PHE A 18 5.39 -12.52 -8.44
C PHE A 18 5.30 -11.99 -7.01
N ASP A 19 4.13 -12.12 -6.37
CA ASP A 19 3.91 -11.77 -4.96
C ASP A 19 4.84 -12.54 -4.01
N LYS A 20 5.03 -13.85 -4.26
CA LYS A 20 5.96 -14.67 -3.48
C LYS A 20 7.42 -14.23 -3.63
N LYS A 21 7.83 -13.84 -4.84
CA LYS A 21 9.20 -13.36 -5.09
C LYS A 21 9.47 -12.03 -4.39
N LEU A 22 8.54 -11.08 -4.49
CA LEU A 22 8.66 -9.78 -3.81
C LEU A 22 8.72 -9.95 -2.29
N THR A 23 7.83 -10.78 -1.73
CA THR A 23 7.83 -11.08 -0.29
C THR A 23 9.13 -11.77 0.14
N SER A 24 9.67 -12.68 -0.68
CA SER A 24 10.95 -13.34 -0.38
C SER A 24 12.12 -12.37 -0.36
N LEU A 25 12.15 -11.37 -1.26
CA LEU A 25 13.15 -10.31 -1.24
C LEU A 25 13.06 -9.49 0.04
N LEU A 26 11.85 -9.02 0.40
CA LEU A 26 11.64 -8.26 1.62
C LEU A 26 11.98 -9.09 2.88
N ASP A 27 11.69 -10.39 2.88
CA ASP A 27 12.10 -11.31 3.95
C ASP A 27 13.62 -11.40 4.08
N MET A 28 14.37 -11.38 2.97
CA MET A 28 15.82 -11.38 2.99
C MET A 28 16.39 -10.05 3.53
N LEU A 29 15.83 -8.91 3.12
CA LEU A 29 16.22 -7.60 3.63
C LEU A 29 15.97 -7.50 5.15
N TYR A 30 14.77 -7.89 5.58
CA TYR A 30 14.38 -7.89 6.99
C TYR A 30 15.30 -8.77 7.85
N LYS A 31 15.66 -9.97 7.38
CA LYS A 31 16.61 -10.88 8.07
C LYS A 31 18.03 -10.33 8.18
N ASN A 32 18.39 -9.35 7.36
CA ASN A 32 19.69 -8.67 7.40
C ASN A 32 19.56 -7.27 8.04
N ASP A 33 18.61 -7.08 8.96
CA ASP A 33 18.44 -5.85 9.74
C ASP A 33 18.25 -4.57 8.92
N THR A 34 17.74 -4.72 7.69
CA THR A 34 17.47 -3.58 6.79
C THR A 34 16.11 -2.98 7.09
N ASP A 35 16.06 -1.67 7.30
CA ASP A 35 14.80 -0.92 7.40
C ASP A 35 14.07 -0.88 6.05
N ILE A 36 12.76 -1.11 6.09
CA ILE A 36 11.87 -1.13 4.93
C ILE A 36 10.96 0.09 5.01
N TYR A 37 11.15 1.04 4.11
CA TYR A 37 10.29 2.21 3.96
C TYR A 37 9.35 1.97 2.79
N TYR A 38 8.03 2.05 3.03
CA TYR A 38 7.02 1.74 2.03
C TYR A 38 6.04 2.90 1.86
N SER A 39 5.88 3.33 0.61
CA SER A 39 4.87 4.28 0.17
C SER A 39 3.97 3.59 -0.86
N GLY A 40 2.67 3.89 -0.84
CA GLY A 40 1.67 3.24 -1.68
C GLY A 40 0.43 4.12 -1.85
N ASP A 41 -0.50 3.68 -2.69
CA ASP A 41 -1.74 4.42 -2.94
C ASP A 41 -2.62 4.60 -1.69
N PHE A 42 -3.35 5.72 -1.67
CA PHE A 42 -4.34 6.04 -0.66
C PHE A 42 -5.71 5.49 -1.05
N ASP A 43 -5.79 4.16 -1.11
CA ASP A 43 -7.03 3.44 -1.35
C ASP A 43 -7.10 2.17 -0.47
N PRO A 44 -8.26 1.48 -0.41
CA PRO A 44 -8.42 0.32 0.45
C PRO A 44 -7.38 -0.78 0.20
N GLU A 45 -7.05 -1.08 -1.05
CA GLU A 45 -6.09 -2.10 -1.44
C GLU A 45 -4.66 -1.70 -1.02
N GLY A 46 -4.25 -0.47 -1.30
CA GLY A 46 -2.95 0.09 -0.92
C GLY A 46 -2.75 0.10 0.60
N LEU A 47 -3.75 0.55 1.37
CA LEU A 47 -3.68 0.52 2.84
C LEU A 47 -3.66 -0.91 3.39
N GLN A 48 -4.37 -1.86 2.75
CA GLN A 48 -4.33 -3.27 3.15
C GLN A 48 -2.95 -3.89 2.91
N ILE A 49 -2.28 -3.54 1.81
CA ILE A 49 -0.89 -3.95 1.56
C ILE A 49 0.02 -3.37 2.64
N ALA A 50 -0.06 -2.06 2.89
CA ALA A 50 0.77 -1.37 3.88
C ALA A 50 0.61 -2.00 5.28
N GLN A 51 -0.63 -2.26 5.73
CA GLN A 51 -0.92 -2.95 6.97
C GLN A 51 -0.35 -4.37 7.02
N ARG A 52 -0.49 -5.16 5.94
CA ARG A 52 0.05 -6.53 5.90
C ARG A 52 1.57 -6.53 6.02
N LEU A 53 2.26 -5.61 5.34
CA LEU A 53 3.71 -5.49 5.40
C LEU A 53 4.17 -5.03 6.77
N PHE A 54 3.52 -4.02 7.36
CA PHE A 54 3.79 -3.57 8.73
C PHE A 54 3.68 -4.70 9.76
N LYS A 55 2.62 -5.52 9.67
CA LYS A 55 2.44 -6.68 10.56
C LYS A 55 3.47 -7.79 10.32
N ARG A 56 3.98 -7.93 9.10
CA ARG A 56 4.95 -8.98 8.73
C ARG A 56 6.37 -8.64 9.16
N TYR A 57 6.75 -7.36 9.10
CA TYR A 57 8.09 -6.86 9.36
C TYR A 57 8.09 -5.89 10.55
N PRO A 58 7.75 -6.36 11.76
CA PRO A 58 7.69 -5.50 12.93
C PRO A 58 9.05 -4.83 13.19
N ASP A 59 9.02 -3.65 13.80
CA ASP A 59 10.19 -2.85 14.23
C ASP A 59 11.11 -2.30 13.12
N ARG A 60 11.05 -2.83 11.90
CA ARG A 60 11.87 -2.41 10.75
C ARG A 60 11.05 -1.86 9.58
N PHE A 61 9.73 -1.97 9.63
CA PHE A 61 8.86 -1.39 8.60
C PHE A 61 8.38 -0.01 9.01
N HIS A 62 8.54 0.94 8.10
CA HIS A 62 8.15 2.33 8.27
C HIS A 62 7.16 2.72 7.18
N PHE A 63 5.99 3.21 7.60
CA PHE A 63 5.08 3.86 6.68
C PHE A 63 5.72 5.15 6.17
N TRP A 64 5.87 5.27 4.85
CA TRP A 64 6.52 6.43 4.22
C TRP A 64 5.49 7.23 3.43
N ARG A 65 5.32 8.49 3.83
CA ARG A 65 4.32 9.43 3.29
C ARG A 65 2.88 8.92 3.42
N TYR A 66 2.51 8.47 4.62
CA TYR A 66 1.17 7.97 4.94
C TYR A 66 0.40 8.90 5.90
N ASP A 67 0.91 10.11 6.12
CA ASP A 67 0.24 11.08 6.97
C ASP A 67 -0.98 11.70 6.27
N VAL A 68 -1.83 12.35 7.06
CA VAL A 68 -3.06 12.98 6.56
C VAL A 68 -2.72 14.06 5.53
N GLU A 69 -1.64 14.79 5.73
CA GLU A 69 -1.17 15.86 4.87
C GLU A 69 -0.75 15.32 3.48
N ASP A 70 -0.08 14.17 3.45
CA ASP A 70 0.31 13.52 2.20
C ASP A 70 -0.93 13.03 1.43
N TYR A 71 -1.90 12.45 2.14
CA TYR A 71 -3.18 12.07 1.54
C TYR A 71 -3.93 13.26 0.95
N ILE A 72 -3.96 14.41 1.63
CA ILE A 72 -4.61 15.62 1.13
C ILE A 72 -3.97 16.09 -0.18
N LYS A 73 -2.64 16.06 -0.28
CA LYS A 73 -1.93 16.39 -1.53
C LYS A 73 -2.21 15.36 -2.62
N ALA A 74 -2.36 14.10 -2.24
CA ALA A 74 -2.60 12.99 -3.15
C ALA A 74 -4.07 12.82 -3.58
N LEU A 75 -4.99 13.70 -3.16
CA LEU A 75 -6.42 13.53 -3.42
C LEU A 75 -6.72 13.41 -4.92
N SER A 76 -7.44 12.35 -5.27
CA SER A 76 -8.00 12.14 -6.60
C SER A 76 -9.47 12.56 -6.66
N ASP A 77 -10.03 12.58 -7.87
CA ASP A 77 -11.47 12.76 -8.07
C ASP A 77 -12.29 11.47 -7.94
N LYS A 78 -11.62 10.33 -7.65
CA LYS A 78 -12.28 9.04 -7.53
C LYS A 78 -12.91 8.88 -6.13
N THR A 79 -14.22 8.69 -6.13
CA THR A 79 -15.04 8.54 -4.92
C THR A 79 -14.94 7.14 -4.31
N LEU A 80 -14.89 7.08 -2.99
CA LEU A 80 -15.02 5.86 -2.19
C LEU A 80 -16.50 5.61 -1.86
N PHE A 81 -17.10 4.64 -2.54
CA PHE A 81 -18.44 4.15 -2.22
C PHE A 81 -18.43 3.25 -0.98
N GLU A 82 -19.61 3.01 -0.40
CA GLU A 82 -19.78 2.26 0.85
C GLU A 82 -19.10 0.87 0.86
N SER A 83 -19.08 0.16 -0.28
CA SER A 83 -18.36 -1.12 -0.40
C SER A 83 -16.85 -0.98 -0.18
N ARG A 84 -16.24 0.10 -0.69
CA ARG A 84 -14.81 0.42 -0.51
C ARG A 84 -14.55 0.97 0.90
N LEU A 85 -15.46 1.77 1.47
CA LEU A 85 -15.33 2.22 2.86
C LEU A 85 -15.31 1.05 3.84
N LYS A 86 -16.14 0.01 3.63
CA LYS A 86 -16.10 -1.23 4.42
C LYS A 86 -14.77 -1.99 4.32
N MET A 87 -14.01 -1.81 3.24
CA MET A 87 -12.68 -2.39 3.12
C MET A 87 -11.65 -1.62 3.95
N ILE A 88 -11.81 -0.31 4.06
CA ILE A 88 -11.01 0.56 4.94
C ILE A 88 -11.27 0.21 6.42
N ASP A 89 -12.50 -0.16 6.77
CA ASP A 89 -12.85 -0.58 8.14
C ASP A 89 -12.07 -1.81 8.65
N LYS A 90 -11.52 -2.62 7.72
CA LYS A 90 -10.68 -3.77 8.05
C LYS A 90 -9.25 -3.38 8.43
N ILE A 91 -8.88 -2.11 8.28
CA ILE A 91 -7.59 -1.58 8.73
C ILE A 91 -7.67 -1.35 10.23
N ASP A 92 -6.94 -2.16 10.98
CA ASP A 92 -6.87 -2.18 12.45
C ASP A 92 -5.54 -1.64 12.99
N THR A 93 -4.59 -1.33 12.10
CA THR A 93 -3.29 -0.75 12.48
C THR A 93 -3.47 0.66 13.01
N VAL A 94 -3.08 0.88 14.27
CA VAL A 94 -3.29 2.15 15.00
C VAL A 94 -2.64 3.33 14.28
N GLN A 95 -1.45 3.13 13.72
CA GLN A 95 -0.68 4.13 12.99
C GLN A 95 -1.43 4.68 11.76
N LEU A 96 -2.29 3.86 11.14
CA LEU A 96 -3.06 4.27 9.96
C LEU A 96 -4.42 4.90 10.32
N LYS A 97 -4.82 4.92 11.60
CA LYS A 97 -6.14 5.42 12.00
C LYS A 97 -6.42 6.85 11.58
N PRO A 98 -5.52 7.83 11.82
CA PRO A 98 -5.74 9.21 11.40
C PRO A 98 -6.03 9.34 9.90
N LEU A 99 -5.28 8.60 9.08
CA LEU A 99 -5.47 8.54 7.63
C LEU A 99 -6.83 7.91 7.28
N THR A 100 -7.16 6.74 7.83
CA THR A 100 -8.41 6.04 7.52
C THR A 100 -9.65 6.87 7.91
N ASP A 101 -9.58 7.59 9.03
CA ASP A 101 -10.65 8.47 9.49
C ASP A 101 -10.83 9.65 8.52
N LYS A 102 -9.73 10.23 8.04
CA LYS A 102 -9.77 11.29 7.05
C LYS A 102 -10.33 10.81 5.72
N MET A 103 -9.93 9.62 5.26
CA MET A 103 -10.45 9.01 4.04
C MET A 103 -11.95 8.72 4.15
N ARG A 104 -12.44 8.31 5.33
CA ARG A 104 -13.88 8.14 5.59
C ARG A 104 -14.65 9.45 5.53
N LEU A 105 -14.06 10.53 6.03
CA LEU A 105 -14.67 11.85 6.00
C LEU A 105 -14.78 12.40 4.57
N LEU A 106 -13.68 12.35 3.81
CA LEU A 106 -13.62 12.92 2.45
C LEU A 106 -14.22 12.00 1.38
N ARG A 107 -14.28 10.69 1.66
CA ARG A 107 -14.79 9.66 0.74
C ARG A 107 -14.12 9.71 -0.63
N LYS A 108 -12.82 9.95 -0.68
CA LYS A 108 -12.01 10.00 -1.91
C LYS A 108 -10.77 9.11 -1.80
N THR A 109 -10.36 8.49 -2.89
CA THR A 109 -9.04 7.86 -2.97
C THR A 109 -7.96 8.91 -3.23
N GLY A 110 -6.70 8.55 -3.02
CA GLY A 110 -5.55 9.33 -3.49
C GLY A 110 -4.53 8.47 -4.22
N TYR A 111 -3.83 9.09 -5.15
CA TYR A 111 -2.83 8.47 -6.03
C TYR A 111 -1.42 8.82 -5.54
N GLN A 112 -0.56 7.83 -5.35
CA GLN A 112 0.80 8.04 -4.87
C GLN A 112 1.61 8.93 -5.82
N GLU A 113 1.35 8.86 -7.13
CA GLU A 113 2.07 9.63 -8.14
C GLU A 113 1.92 11.14 -7.95
N LEU A 114 0.83 11.59 -7.31
CA LEU A 114 0.59 13.01 -7.03
C LEU A 114 1.51 13.58 -5.94
N ILE A 115 2.20 12.72 -5.18
CA ILE A 115 3.19 13.12 -4.18
C ILE A 115 4.60 12.63 -4.53
N VAL A 116 4.83 12.17 -5.77
CA VAL A 116 6.13 11.61 -6.19
C VAL A 116 7.28 12.58 -6.01
N ASP A 117 7.05 13.88 -6.22
CA ASP A 117 8.08 14.91 -6.02
C ASP A 117 8.51 15.00 -4.55
N ASP A 118 7.59 14.82 -3.61
CA ASP A 118 7.87 14.85 -2.18
C ASP A 118 8.59 13.55 -1.72
N ILE A 119 8.28 12.42 -2.36
CA ILE A 119 8.99 11.14 -2.19
C ILE A 119 10.43 11.26 -2.71
N ILE A 120 10.63 11.81 -3.90
CA ILE A 120 11.97 12.01 -4.49
C ILE A 120 12.80 12.94 -3.61
N LYS A 121 12.23 14.03 -3.09
CA LYS A 121 12.92 14.95 -2.18
C LYS A 121 13.44 14.25 -0.92
N ASP A 122 12.64 13.35 -0.32
CA ASP A 122 13.09 12.60 0.86
C ASP A 122 14.29 11.71 0.54
N VAL A 123 14.26 10.99 -0.58
CA VAL A 123 15.37 10.11 -1.00
C VAL A 123 16.63 10.94 -1.24
N LEU A 124 16.50 12.05 -1.95
CA LEU A 124 17.63 12.95 -2.23
C LEU A 124 18.16 13.65 -0.97
N ALA A 125 17.38 13.77 0.09
CA ALA A 125 17.84 14.33 1.36
C ALA A 125 18.68 13.34 2.19
N ILE A 126 18.65 12.04 1.84
CA ILE A 126 19.38 10.98 2.53
C ILE A 126 20.71 10.63 1.84
N ILE A 127 20.85 10.98 0.55
CA ILE A 127 22.05 10.75 -0.27
C ILE A 127 22.96 11.97 -0.23
#